data_AF-A0A5C5W126-F1
#
_entry.id   AF-A0A5C5W126-F1
#
_cell.length_a   1.000
_cell.length_b   1.000
_cell.length_c   1.000
_cell.angle_alpha   90.00
_cell.angle_beta   90.00
_cell.angle_gamma   90.00
#
_symmetry.space_group_name_H-M   'P 1'
#
loop_
_entity.id
_entity.type
_entity.pdbx_description
1 polymer ?
#
loop_
_entity_poly.entity_id
_entity_poly.type
_entity_poly.pdbx_seq_one_letter_code
_entity_poly.pdbx_strand_id
1 'polypeptide(L)'
;MNATASTTQTPMREETERLLSFLSADEVHPLLMEKELPKYSGEAKGELVARLAATLDPPPGRLLSRLPEILTDQNRDAMSSVFILNLRAAEPEARRASLVGLKRLRHPALDAFALLTLRDDADAVLDAACSILIPKAATDAKLKPLLAEVYRAHRGDEAFQLTIGLLEGSGFGETR
;
A
#
# COMPACT_ATOMS: atom_id res chain seq x y z
N MET A 1 45.79 3.16 -18.38
CA MET A 1 44.88 3.73 -17.38
C MET A 1 43.47 3.36 -17.79
N ASN A 2 42.77 2.57 -16.95
CA ASN A 2 41.52 1.89 -17.26
C ASN A 2 40.34 2.86 -17.41
N ALA A 3 39.66 2.78 -18.56
CA ALA A 3 38.32 3.32 -18.76
C ALA A 3 37.38 2.15 -19.08
N THR A 4 36.91 1.45 -18.04
CA THR A 4 35.95 0.33 -18.17
C THR A 4 34.89 0.42 -17.07
N ALA A 5 34.21 1.57 -16.99
CA ALA A 5 33.05 1.76 -16.11
C ALA A 5 32.07 2.74 -16.77
N SER A 6 31.28 2.31 -17.76
CA SER A 6 30.14 3.09 -18.29
C SER A 6 29.14 2.32 -19.15
N THR A 7 29.44 1.09 -19.61
CA THR A 7 28.59 0.43 -20.63
C THR A 7 27.37 -0.31 -20.06
N THR A 8 27.32 -0.64 -18.77
CA THR A 8 26.23 -1.42 -18.16
C THR A 8 25.15 -0.58 -17.46
N GLN A 9 25.40 0.69 -17.14
CA GLN A 9 24.45 1.54 -16.41
C GLN A 9 23.32 2.10 -17.29
N THR A 10 23.60 2.39 -18.56
CA THR A 10 22.62 2.93 -19.52
C THR A 10 21.43 1.98 -19.75
N PRO A 11 21.63 0.68 -20.08
CA PRO A 11 20.51 -0.22 -20.34
C PRO A 11 19.63 -0.48 -19.10
N MET A 12 20.23 -0.58 -17.92
CA MET A 12 19.50 -0.74 -16.65
C MET A 12 18.65 0.51 -16.36
N ARG A 13 19.20 1.72 -16.56
CA ARG A 13 18.48 2.96 -16.33
C ARG A 13 17.27 3.10 -17.25
N GLU A 14 17.43 2.79 -18.54
CA GLU A 14 16.33 2.81 -19.52
C GLU A 14 15.26 1.77 -19.22
N GLU A 15 15.64 0.58 -18.74
CA GLU A 15 14.70 -0.44 -18.29
C GLU A 15 13.89 0.03 -17.06
N THR A 16 14.55 0.59 -16.05
CA THR A 16 13.90 1.18 -14.87
C THR A 16 12.96 2.32 -15.25
N GLU A 17 13.35 3.20 -16.17
CA GLU A 17 12.52 4.32 -16.62
C GLU A 17 11.28 3.83 -17.39
N ARG A 18 11.43 2.80 -18.25
CA ARG A 18 10.28 2.15 -18.91
C ARG A 18 9.33 1.49 -17.90
N LEU A 19 9.88 0.82 -16.89
CA LEU A 19 9.08 0.22 -15.82
C LEU A 19 8.30 1.28 -15.05
N LEU A 20 8.95 2.38 -14.66
CA LEU A 20 8.30 3.50 -13.97
C LEU A 20 7.18 4.09 -14.83
N SER A 21 7.44 4.33 -16.12
CA SER A 21 6.44 4.85 -17.06
C SER A 21 5.24 3.91 -17.18
N PHE A 22 5.47 2.60 -17.26
CA PHE A 22 4.41 1.59 -17.33
C PHE A 22 3.57 1.58 -16.06
N LEU A 23 4.21 1.56 -14.89
CA LEU A 23 3.50 1.54 -13.60
C LEU A 23 2.78 2.86 -13.29
N SER A 24 3.23 3.98 -13.87
CA SER A 24 2.65 5.31 -13.63
C SER A 24 1.52 5.69 -14.58
N ALA A 25 1.29 4.91 -15.64
CA ALA A 25 0.24 5.17 -16.62
C ALA A 25 -1.15 5.24 -15.96
N ASP A 26 -2.05 6.09 -16.44
CA ASP A 26 -3.33 6.34 -15.77
C ASP A 26 -4.15 5.05 -15.65
N GLU A 27 -4.27 4.31 -16.76
CA GLU A 27 -4.95 3.02 -16.79
C GLU A 27 -4.00 1.91 -17.27
N VAL A 28 -3.89 0.85 -16.47
CA VAL A 28 -3.20 -0.38 -16.85
C VAL A 28 -4.09 -1.54 -16.51
N HIS A 29 -4.55 -2.25 -17.54
CA HIS A 29 -5.40 -3.43 -17.35
C HIS A 29 -4.61 -4.55 -16.64
N PRO A 30 -5.19 -5.28 -15.67
CA PRO A 30 -4.48 -6.34 -14.93
C PRO A 30 -3.79 -7.37 -15.84
N LEU A 31 -4.48 -7.85 -16.89
CA LEU A 31 -3.89 -8.77 -17.88
C LEU A 31 -2.66 -8.20 -18.60
N LEU A 32 -2.58 -6.89 -18.78
CA LEU A 32 -1.39 -6.26 -19.36
C LEU A 32 -0.24 -6.26 -18.36
N MET A 33 -0.51 -6.03 -17.06
CA MET A 33 0.50 -6.14 -16.01
C MET A 33 1.10 -7.55 -15.95
N GLU A 34 0.25 -8.59 -15.96
CA GLU A 34 0.68 -9.99 -15.96
C GLU A 34 1.60 -10.32 -17.15
N LYS A 35 1.36 -9.70 -18.31
CA LYS A 35 2.16 -9.91 -19.52
C LYS A 35 3.45 -9.09 -19.55
N GLU A 36 3.42 -7.84 -19.10
CA GLU A 36 4.55 -6.91 -19.22
C GLU A 36 5.54 -7.02 -18.07
N LEU A 37 5.09 -7.19 -16.82
CA LEU A 37 5.97 -7.18 -15.64
C LEU A 37 7.04 -8.30 -15.63
N PRO A 38 6.80 -9.51 -16.18
CA PRO A 38 7.84 -10.54 -16.29
C PRO A 38 9.00 -10.17 -17.21
N LYS A 39 8.82 -9.18 -18.12
CA LYS A 39 9.88 -8.76 -19.06
C LYS A 39 10.95 -7.90 -18.41
N TYR A 40 10.67 -7.34 -17.23
CA TYR A 40 11.60 -6.48 -16.51
C TYR A 40 12.47 -7.29 -15.55
N SER A 41 13.77 -7.01 -15.58
CA SER A 41 14.76 -7.63 -14.71
C SER A 41 14.50 -7.37 -13.21
N GLY A 42 14.98 -8.29 -12.36
CA GLY A 42 14.94 -8.08 -10.91
C GLY A 42 15.73 -6.85 -10.46
N GLU A 43 16.84 -6.56 -11.14
CA GLU A 43 17.68 -5.38 -10.92
C GLU A 43 16.92 -4.09 -11.21
N ALA A 44 16.22 -3.99 -12.35
CA ALA A 44 15.43 -2.81 -12.69
C ALA A 44 14.28 -2.57 -11.70
N LYS A 45 13.63 -3.65 -11.23
CA LYS A 45 12.59 -3.58 -10.18
C LYS A 45 13.18 -3.13 -8.84
N GLY A 46 14.35 -3.63 -8.47
CA GLY A 46 15.06 -3.24 -7.25
C GLY A 46 15.48 -1.78 -7.27
N GLU A 47 16.09 -1.34 -8.36
CA GLU A 47 16.50 0.04 -8.60
C GLU A 47 15.32 1.01 -8.55
N LEU A 48 14.18 0.66 -9.18
CA LEU A 48 12.97 1.49 -9.11
C LEU A 48 12.52 1.72 -7.67
N VAL A 49 12.38 0.64 -6.89
CA VAL A 49 11.94 0.73 -5.50
C VAL A 49 12.95 1.49 -4.64
N ALA A 50 14.26 1.30 -4.87
CA ALA A 50 15.29 2.04 -4.18
C ALA A 50 15.21 3.55 -4.46
N ARG A 51 14.97 3.95 -5.72
CA ARG A 51 14.76 5.36 -6.09
C ARG A 51 13.55 5.96 -5.38
N LEU A 52 12.44 5.24 -5.37
CA LEU A 52 11.22 5.69 -4.70
C LEU A 52 11.43 5.81 -3.18
N ALA A 53 12.16 4.87 -2.56
CA ALA A 53 12.48 4.92 -1.14
C ALA A 53 13.41 6.09 -0.78
N ALA A 54 14.23 6.56 -1.73
CA ALA A 54 15.12 7.71 -1.56
C ALA A 54 14.43 9.06 -1.86
N THR A 55 13.19 9.05 -2.36
CA THR A 55 12.46 10.28 -2.72
C THR A 55 11.70 10.82 -1.51
N LEU A 56 11.76 12.14 -1.29
CA LEU A 56 11.02 12.79 -0.20
C LEU A 56 9.55 13.01 -0.54
N ASP A 57 9.26 13.24 -1.83
CA ASP A 57 7.89 13.42 -2.30
C ASP A 57 7.18 12.06 -2.39
N PRO A 58 5.99 11.93 -1.79
CA PRO A 58 5.22 10.70 -1.86
C PRO A 58 4.83 10.40 -3.33
N PRO A 59 5.10 9.19 -3.85
CA PRO A 59 4.62 8.80 -5.16
C PRO A 59 3.08 8.79 -5.19
N PRO A 60 2.46 9.02 -6.37
CA PRO A 60 1.01 9.00 -6.50
C PRO A 60 0.40 7.68 -6.00
N GLY A 61 -0.81 7.75 -5.42
CA GLY A 61 -1.53 6.56 -4.92
C GLY A 61 -1.63 5.41 -5.93
N ARG A 62 -1.87 5.74 -7.21
CA ARG A 62 -1.90 4.76 -8.31
C ARG A 62 -0.58 3.98 -8.46
N LEU A 63 0.56 4.65 -8.37
CA LEU A 63 1.87 4.00 -8.47
C LEU A 63 2.09 3.09 -7.27
N LEU A 64 1.80 3.59 -6.06
CA LEU A 64 1.87 2.83 -4.81
C LEU A 64 1.03 1.55 -4.87
N SER A 65 -0.18 1.62 -5.42
CA SER A 65 -1.09 0.47 -5.52
C SER A 65 -0.55 -0.68 -6.38
N ARG A 66 0.37 -0.37 -7.30
CA ARG A 66 0.97 -1.31 -8.27
C ARG A 66 2.37 -1.77 -7.88
N LEU A 67 3.04 -1.12 -6.92
CA LEU A 67 4.36 -1.55 -6.45
C LEU A 67 4.42 -3.02 -5.97
N PRO A 68 3.40 -3.58 -5.27
CA PRO A 68 3.46 -4.97 -4.86
C PRO A 68 3.61 -5.97 -6.02
N GLU A 69 3.22 -5.59 -7.24
CA GLU A 69 3.32 -6.43 -8.43
C GLU A 69 4.77 -6.59 -8.93
N ILE A 70 5.70 -5.76 -8.45
CA ILE A 70 7.14 -5.86 -8.72
C ILE A 70 7.96 -6.25 -7.48
N LEU A 71 7.30 -6.78 -6.46
CA LEU A 71 7.96 -7.28 -5.25
C LEU A 71 8.94 -8.41 -5.60
N THR A 72 10.14 -8.29 -5.06
CA THR A 72 11.16 -9.33 -5.06
C THR A 72 11.70 -9.48 -3.64
N ASP A 73 12.40 -10.58 -3.35
CA ASP A 73 13.04 -10.73 -2.05
C ASP A 73 14.11 -9.66 -1.80
N GLN A 74 14.74 -9.16 -2.88
CA GLN A 74 15.80 -8.15 -2.80
C GLN A 74 15.25 -6.75 -2.48
N ASN A 75 14.03 -6.42 -2.92
CA ASN A 75 13.47 -5.07 -2.77
C ASN A 75 12.43 -4.94 -1.66
N ARG A 76 12.13 -6.03 -0.94
CA ARG A 76 11.10 -6.09 0.12
C ARG A 76 11.26 -5.00 1.20
N ASP A 77 12.47 -4.80 1.69
CA ASP A 77 12.74 -3.86 2.79
C ASP A 77 12.60 -2.40 2.31
N ALA A 78 13.14 -2.11 1.12
CA ALA A 78 12.96 -0.82 0.49
C ALA A 78 11.48 -0.54 0.19
N MET A 79 10.73 -1.53 -0.30
CA MET A 79 9.30 -1.41 -0.57
C MET A 79 8.49 -1.17 0.70
N SER A 80 8.84 -1.85 1.80
CA SER A 80 8.25 -1.60 3.12
C SER A 80 8.48 -0.14 3.55
N SER A 81 9.69 0.38 3.33
CA SER A 81 10.04 1.77 3.65
C SER A 81 9.21 2.77 2.83
N VAL A 82 9.01 2.51 1.54
CA VAL A 82 8.12 3.33 0.69
C VAL A 82 6.72 3.38 1.29
N PHE A 83 6.10 2.24 1.60
CA PHE A 83 4.75 2.23 2.15
C PHE A 83 4.67 2.90 3.53
N ILE A 84 5.62 2.65 4.42
CA ILE A 84 5.61 3.25 5.77
C ILE A 84 5.66 4.79 5.69
N LEU A 85 6.52 5.34 4.84
CA LEU A 85 6.62 6.79 4.65
C LEU A 85 5.30 7.40 4.13
N ASN A 86 4.60 6.66 3.28
CA ASN A 86 3.36 7.12 2.63
C ASN A 86 2.09 6.92 3.49
N LEU A 87 2.17 6.28 4.65
CA LEU A 87 1.04 6.20 5.61
C LEU A 87 0.61 7.58 6.13
N ARG A 88 1.44 8.61 5.97
CA ARG A 88 1.14 10.01 6.36
C ARG A 88 1.02 10.95 5.16
N ALA A 89 0.90 10.41 3.95
CA ALA A 89 0.73 11.23 2.75
C ALA A 89 -0.56 12.06 2.83
N ALA A 90 -0.54 13.26 2.24
CA ALA A 90 -1.73 14.12 2.19
C ALA A 90 -2.87 13.45 1.40
N GLU A 91 -2.53 12.70 0.35
CA GLU A 91 -3.48 11.99 -0.49
C GLU A 91 -4.00 10.70 0.19
N PRO A 92 -5.33 10.55 0.39
CA PRO A 92 -5.91 9.34 0.96
C PRO A 92 -5.60 8.07 0.16
N GLU A 93 -5.55 8.17 -1.17
CA GLU A 93 -5.23 7.04 -2.04
C GLU A 93 -3.83 6.47 -1.73
N ALA A 94 -2.84 7.35 -1.50
CA ALA A 94 -1.49 6.95 -1.12
C ALA A 94 -1.44 6.28 0.26
N ARG A 95 -2.16 6.81 1.25
CA ARG A 95 -2.26 6.19 2.59
C ARG A 95 -2.89 4.80 2.52
N ARG A 96 -4.01 4.68 1.82
CA ARG A 96 -4.72 3.41 1.59
C ARG A 96 -3.83 2.40 0.87
N ALA A 97 -3.25 2.80 -0.27
CA ALA A 97 -2.39 1.94 -1.08
C ALA A 97 -1.20 1.42 -0.26
N SER A 98 -0.65 2.28 0.61
CA SER A 98 0.46 1.92 1.49
C SER A 98 0.06 0.90 2.56
N LEU A 99 -1.09 1.09 3.19
CA LEU A 99 -1.58 0.14 4.19
C LEU A 99 -1.89 -1.24 3.57
N VAL A 100 -2.51 -1.26 2.38
CA VAL A 100 -2.74 -2.49 1.62
C VAL A 100 -1.43 -3.11 1.15
N GLY A 101 -0.46 -2.30 0.73
CA GLY A 101 0.89 -2.73 0.38
C GLY A 101 1.57 -3.46 1.54
N LEU A 102 1.56 -2.88 2.74
CA LEU A 102 2.10 -3.51 3.96
C LEU A 102 1.38 -4.82 4.30
N LYS A 103 0.06 -4.91 4.06
CA LYS A 103 -0.71 -6.15 4.19
C LYS A 103 -0.20 -7.23 3.24
N ARG A 104 0.01 -6.90 1.96
CA ARG A 104 0.57 -7.82 0.95
C ARG A 104 1.99 -8.27 1.30
N LEU A 105 2.81 -7.38 1.85
CA LEU A 105 4.16 -7.70 2.33
C LEU A 105 4.17 -8.55 3.61
N ARG A 106 3.02 -8.72 4.28
CA ARG A 106 2.91 -9.33 5.62
C ARG A 106 3.84 -8.65 6.62
N HIS A 107 3.88 -7.32 6.59
CA HIS A 107 4.76 -6.55 7.45
C HIS A 107 4.48 -6.85 8.94
N PRO A 108 5.50 -7.10 9.78
CA PRO A 108 5.28 -7.55 11.17
C PRO A 108 4.55 -6.51 12.03
N ALA A 109 4.72 -5.22 11.73
CA ALA A 109 4.04 -4.13 12.42
C ALA A 109 2.69 -3.71 11.78
N LEU A 110 2.13 -4.52 10.86
CA LEU A 110 0.89 -4.18 10.13
C LEU A 110 -0.26 -3.77 11.05
N ASP A 111 -0.44 -4.49 12.16
CA ASP A 111 -1.53 -4.22 13.10
C ASP A 111 -1.37 -2.88 13.80
N ALA A 112 -0.13 -2.52 14.17
CA ALA A 112 0.17 -1.24 14.77
C ALA A 112 -0.13 -0.09 13.80
N PHE A 113 0.20 -0.26 12.52
CA PHE A 113 -0.14 0.72 11.50
C PHE A 113 -1.66 0.84 11.30
N ALA A 114 -2.36 -0.28 11.13
CA ALA A 114 -3.81 -0.27 10.99
C ALA A 114 -4.53 0.35 12.20
N LEU A 115 -4.05 0.09 13.42
CA LEU A 115 -4.57 0.72 14.65
C LEU A 115 -4.40 2.24 14.65
N LEU A 116 -3.25 2.75 14.23
CA LEU A 116 -3.02 4.19 14.11
C LEU A 116 -3.93 4.82 13.04
N THR A 117 -4.20 4.06 11.97
CA THR A 117 -5.07 4.47 10.86
C THR A 117 -6.56 4.48 11.22
N LEU A 118 -6.99 3.93 12.36
CA LEU A 118 -8.39 4.04 12.80
C LEU A 118 -8.86 5.48 13.09
N ARG A 119 -7.94 6.46 13.04
CA ARG A 119 -8.22 7.90 13.19
C ARG A 119 -8.19 8.67 11.88
N ASP A 120 -8.07 7.97 10.75
CA ASP A 120 -8.04 8.59 9.43
C ASP A 120 -9.40 9.18 9.08
N ASP A 121 -9.40 10.30 8.36
CA ASP A 121 -10.60 11.05 7.97
C ASP A 121 -11.18 10.60 6.62
N ALA A 122 -10.50 9.70 5.91
CA ALA A 122 -10.96 9.16 4.64
C ALA A 122 -11.52 7.74 4.80
N ASP A 123 -12.77 7.55 4.38
CA ASP A 123 -13.48 6.27 4.45
C ASP A 123 -12.72 5.11 3.83
N ALA A 124 -12.14 5.30 2.64
CA ALA A 124 -11.41 4.23 1.96
C ALA A 124 -10.12 3.82 2.71
N VAL A 125 -9.53 4.71 3.50
CA VAL A 125 -8.35 4.43 4.32
C VAL A 125 -8.76 3.71 5.60
N LEU A 126 -9.84 4.18 6.22
CA LEU A 126 -10.43 3.59 7.42
C LEU A 126 -10.96 2.17 7.17
N ASP A 127 -11.66 1.95 6.04
CA ASP A 127 -12.09 0.64 5.55
C ASP A 127 -10.91 -0.34 5.42
N ALA A 128 -9.80 0.11 4.82
CA ALA A 128 -8.61 -0.71 4.68
C ALA A 128 -8.04 -1.14 6.05
N ALA A 129 -8.01 -0.24 7.02
CA ALA A 129 -7.58 -0.54 8.39
C ALA A 129 -8.53 -1.51 9.10
N CYS A 130 -9.85 -1.28 9.02
CA CYS A 130 -10.85 -2.19 9.55
C CYS A 130 -10.72 -3.59 8.93
N SER A 131 -10.53 -3.69 7.61
CA SER A 131 -10.37 -4.98 6.90
C SER A 131 -9.15 -5.80 7.37
N ILE A 132 -8.13 -5.14 7.92
CA ILE A 132 -6.93 -5.77 8.48
C ILE A 132 -7.20 -6.27 9.90
N LEU A 133 -7.91 -5.46 10.70
CA LEU A 133 -8.11 -5.73 12.13
C LEU A 133 -9.29 -6.66 12.43
N ILE A 134 -10.34 -6.65 11.61
CA ILE A 134 -11.55 -7.47 11.80
C ILE A 134 -11.24 -8.96 11.98
N PRO A 135 -10.42 -9.62 11.13
CA PRO A 135 -10.10 -11.05 11.31
C PRO A 135 -9.43 -11.37 12.66
N LYS A 136 -8.81 -10.38 13.30
CA LYS A 136 -8.08 -10.53 14.56
C LYS A 136 -8.92 -10.22 15.79
N ALA A 137 -10.03 -9.49 15.62
CA ALA A 137 -10.91 -9.10 16.71
C ALA A 137 -11.61 -10.29 17.40
N ALA A 138 -11.63 -11.47 16.77
CA ALA A 138 -12.14 -12.69 17.39
C ALA A 138 -11.21 -13.23 18.49
N THR A 139 -9.90 -12.97 18.40
CA THR A 139 -8.88 -13.50 19.32
C THR A 139 -8.21 -12.41 20.15
N ASP A 140 -8.30 -11.14 19.74
CA ASP A 140 -7.81 -9.98 20.51
C ASP A 140 -8.97 -9.18 21.11
N ALA A 141 -9.15 -9.33 22.43
CA ALA A 141 -10.19 -8.66 23.20
C ALA A 141 -10.10 -7.12 23.17
N LYS A 142 -8.94 -6.54 22.84
CA LYS A 142 -8.76 -5.08 22.77
C LYS A 142 -9.23 -4.49 21.45
N LEU A 143 -9.29 -5.27 20.37
CA LEU A 143 -9.67 -4.77 19.04
C LEU A 143 -11.16 -4.54 18.91
N LYS A 144 -11.99 -5.40 19.52
CA LYS A 144 -13.44 -5.31 19.39
C LYS A 144 -14.03 -3.97 19.87
N PRO A 145 -13.66 -3.44 21.05
CA PRO A 145 -14.10 -2.12 21.48
C PRO A 145 -13.68 -0.99 20.54
N LEU A 146 -12.47 -1.04 19.97
CA LEU A 146 -11.96 -0.02 19.06
C LEU A 146 -12.76 0.01 17.75
N LEU A 147 -13.03 -1.15 17.16
CA LEU A 147 -13.83 -1.25 15.93
C LEU A 147 -15.29 -0.84 16.17
N ALA A 148 -15.86 -1.16 17.35
CA ALA A 148 -17.18 -0.70 17.74
C ALA A 148 -17.24 0.82 18.02
N GLU A 149 -16.14 1.43 18.45
CA GLU A 149 -16.02 2.89 18.58
C GLU A 149 -16.01 3.58 17.22
N VAL A 150 -15.23 3.05 16.26
CA VAL A 150 -15.24 3.54 14.87
C VAL A 150 -16.64 3.45 14.26
N TYR A 151 -17.33 2.31 14.42
CA TYR A 151 -18.72 2.19 13.96
C TYR A 151 -19.61 3.29 14.57
N ARG A 152 -19.58 3.46 15.90
CA ARG A 152 -20.42 4.46 16.58
C ARG A 152 -20.10 5.89 16.17
N ALA A 153 -18.82 6.20 15.89
CA ALA A 153 -18.38 7.54 15.51
C ALA A 153 -18.88 7.96 14.12
N HIS A 154 -18.99 7.01 13.18
CA HIS A 154 -19.33 7.28 11.78
C HIS A 154 -20.70 6.76 11.34
N ARG A 155 -21.47 6.13 12.24
CA ARG A 155 -22.80 5.59 11.91
C ARG A 155 -23.74 6.71 11.44
N GLY A 156 -24.29 6.55 10.25
CA GLY A 156 -25.19 7.53 9.63
C GLY A 156 -24.49 8.65 8.88
N ASP A 157 -23.16 8.64 8.83
CA ASP A 157 -22.38 9.55 7.99
C ASP A 157 -22.27 8.98 6.56
N GLU A 158 -22.81 9.70 5.59
CA GLU A 158 -22.78 9.31 4.18
C GLU A 158 -21.36 9.30 3.59
N ALA A 159 -20.42 10.00 4.21
CA ALA A 159 -19.03 9.97 3.79
C ALA A 159 -18.32 8.65 4.14
N PHE A 160 -18.86 7.84 5.05
CA PHE A 160 -18.22 6.64 5.61
C PHE A 160 -18.93 5.31 5.30
N GLN A 161 -19.62 5.25 4.16
CA GLN A 161 -20.45 4.10 3.80
C GLN A 161 -19.68 2.78 3.68
N LEU A 162 -18.42 2.78 3.20
CA LEU A 162 -17.63 1.56 3.04
C LEU A 162 -17.27 0.96 4.41
N THR A 163 -16.68 1.79 5.28
CA THR A 163 -16.27 1.39 6.63
C THR A 163 -17.46 0.89 7.44
N ILE A 164 -18.59 1.63 7.39
CA ILE A 164 -19.80 1.25 8.11
C ILE A 164 -20.37 -0.07 7.60
N GLY A 165 -20.51 -0.24 6.28
CA GLY A 165 -20.99 -1.49 5.69
C GLY A 165 -20.11 -2.70 6.08
N LEU A 166 -18.78 -2.53 6.07
CA LEU A 166 -17.84 -3.56 6.49
C LEU A 166 -18.00 -3.94 7.96
N LEU A 167 -18.11 -2.95 8.86
CA LEU A 167 -18.25 -3.16 10.29
C LEU A 167 -19.60 -3.78 10.66
N GLU A 168 -20.69 -3.38 10.01
CA GLU A 168 -22.01 -3.98 10.17
C GLU A 168 -22.03 -5.43 9.72
N GLY A 169 -21.53 -5.70 8.50
CA GLY A 169 -21.41 -7.07 7.97
C GLY A 169 -20.53 -7.99 8.83
N SER A 170 -19.64 -7.40 9.65
CA SER A 170 -18.76 -8.11 10.56
C SER A 170 -19.28 -8.16 12.01
N GLY A 171 -20.50 -7.67 12.28
CA GLY A 171 -21.16 -7.78 13.58
C GLY A 171 -20.74 -6.75 14.63
N PHE A 172 -20.05 -5.66 14.23
CA PHE A 172 -19.69 -4.56 15.14
C PHE A 172 -20.81 -3.51 15.29
N GLY A 173 -21.86 -3.61 14.48
CA GLY A 173 -23.03 -2.72 14.52
C GLY A 173 -24.17 -3.16 15.45
N GLU A 174 -24.11 -4.36 16.02
CA GLU A 174 -25.16 -4.84 16.94
C GLU A 174 -25.00 -4.22 18.34
N THR A 175 -25.88 -3.28 18.67
CA THR A 175 -26.28 -3.02 20.06
C THR A 175 -27.14 -4.19 20.53
N ARG A 176 -26.59 -5.09 21.34
CA ARG A 176 -27.35 -5.93 22.25
C ARG A 176 -27.09 -5.47 23.67
#